data_AF-A0AAD9ZL17-F1
#
_entry.id   AF-A0AAD9ZL17-F1
#
_cell.length_a   1.000
_cell.length_b   1.000
_cell.length_c   1.000
_cell.angle_alpha   90.00
_cell.angle_beta   90.00
_cell.angle_gamma   90.00
#
_symmetry.space_group_name_H-M   'P 1'
#
loop_
_entity.id
_entity.type
_entity.pdbx_description
1 polymer ?
#
loop_
_entity_poly.entity_id
_entity_poly.type
_entity_poly.pdbx_seq_one_letter_code
_entity_poly.pdbx_strand_id
1 'polypeptide(L)' 'MVTSIHENWFCARCMITLQPAGEGAIVMQTKAFILVALYEGSIGSASGAMLSVDQFAWQLGRRNL' A
#
# COMPACT_ATOMS: atom_id res chain seq x y z
N MET A 1 7.08 11.14 -1.45
CA MET A 1 6.95 11.50 -0.02
C MET A 1 6.30 10.35 0.72
N VAL A 2 6.92 9.86 1.80
CA VAL A 2 6.30 8.85 2.68
C VAL A 2 5.25 9.55 3.55
N THR A 3 4.04 8.99 3.62
CA THR A 3 2.90 9.59 4.33
C THR A 3 2.59 8.88 5.65
N SER A 4 2.94 7.60 5.77
CA SER A 4 2.69 6.80 6.97
C SER A 4 3.70 5.65 7.03
N ILE A 5 4.19 5.32 8.22
CA ILE A 5 5.13 4.23 8.46
C ILE A 5 4.67 3.50 9.71
N HIS A 6 4.62 2.17 9.61
CA HIS A 6 4.35 1.23 10.68
C HIS A 6 5.42 0.13 10.64
N GLU A 7 5.39 -0.77 11.62
CA GLU A 7 6.43 -1.79 11.81
C GLU A 7 6.63 -2.68 10.57
N ASN A 8 5.55 -3.01 9.85
CA ASN A 8 5.56 -3.92 8.71
C ASN A 8 5.00 -3.32 7.43
N TRP A 9 4.60 -2.05 7.40
CA TRP A 9 4.15 -1.40 6.17
C TRP A 9 4.40 0.11 6.18
N PHE A 10 4.49 0.68 4.99
CA PHE A 10 4.49 2.13 4.82
C PHE A 10 3.74 2.52 3.55
N CYS A 11 3.23 3.76 3.56
CA CYS A 11 2.59 4.39 2.42
C CYS A 11 3.48 5.51 1.88
N ALA A 12 3.70 5.53 0.58
CA ALA A 12 4.38 6.61 -0.10
C ALA A 12 3.51 7.17 -1.23
N ARG A 13 3.60 8.48 -1.45
CA ARG A 13 2.94 9.15 -2.57
C ARG A 13 3.95 9.85 -3.47
N CYS A 14 3.71 9.81 -4.77
CA CYS A 14 4.37 10.62 -5.77
C CYS A 14 3.39 11.70 -6.24
N MET A 15 3.76 12.97 -6.10
CA MET A 15 2.99 14.09 -6.61
C MET A 15 3.91 14.88 -7.52
N ILE A 16 3.51 15.04 -8.77
CA ILE A 16 4.20 15.88 -9.74
C ILE A 16 3.25 16.99 -10.20
N THR A 17 3.79 18.08 -10.73
CA THR A 17 2.99 19.23 -11.19
C THR A 17 1.97 18.87 -12.27
N LEU A 18 2.22 17.78 -13.02
CA LEU A 18 1.33 17.26 -14.04
C LEU A 18 0.12 16.47 -13.47
N GLN A 19 0.21 15.95 -12.25
CA GLN A 19 -0.82 15.12 -11.61
C GLN A 19 -0.96 15.51 -10.14
N PRO A 20 -1.79 16.53 -9.83
CA PRO A 20 -1.91 17.08 -8.49
C PRO A 20 -2.52 16.10 -7.47
N ALA A 21 -3.41 15.21 -7.94
CA ALA A 21 -3.92 14.11 -7.14
C ALA A 21 -2.78 13.16 -6.72
N GLY A 22 -1.77 13.02 -7.58
CA GLY A 22 -0.65 12.11 -7.42
C GLY A 22 -1.03 10.65 -7.57
N GLU A 23 -0.06 9.80 -7.31
CA GLU A 23 -0.20 8.35 -7.18
C GLU A 23 0.41 7.93 -5.85
N GLY A 24 0.06 6.75 -5.38
CA GLY A 24 0.60 6.19 -4.16
C GLY A 24 0.92 4.71 -4.26
N ALA A 25 1.78 4.28 -3.35
CA ALA A 25 2.16 2.90 -3.15
C ALA A 25 2.05 2.56 -1.66
N ILE A 26 1.43 1.41 -1.37
CA ILE A 26 1.48 0.76 -0.08
C ILE A 26 2.48 -0.39 -0.21
N VAL A 27 3.50 -0.39 0.64
CA VAL A 27 4.47 -1.47 0.72
C VAL A 27 4.28 -2.16 2.05
N MET A 28 3.95 -3.45 2.04
CA MET A 28 3.74 -4.27 3.23
C MET A 28 4.65 -5.49 3.20
N GLN A 29 5.40 -5.69 4.29
CA GLN A 29 6.20 -6.87 4.52
C GLN A 29 5.37 -7.93 5.26
N THR A 30 5.32 -9.14 4.70
CA THR A 30 4.85 -10.34 5.39
C THR A 30 6.05 -11.19 5.80
N LYS A 31 5.81 -12.41 6.32
CA LYS A 31 6.90 -13.32 6.70
C LYS A 31 7.80 -13.71 5.52
N ALA A 32 7.22 -13.84 4.32
CA ALA A 32 7.91 -14.37 3.14
C ALA A 32 7.85 -13.45 1.91
N PHE A 33 6.97 -12.44 1.91
CA PHE A 33 6.71 -11.59 0.75
C PHE A 33 6.79 -10.11 1.08
N ILE A 34 7.06 -9.32 0.06
CA ILE A 34 6.82 -7.88 0.07
C ILE A 34 5.66 -7.64 -0.90
N LEU A 35 4.55 -7.13 -0.36
CA LEU A 35 3.37 -6.75 -1.11
C LEU A 35 3.49 -5.28 -1.50
N VAL A 36 3.23 -4.98 -2.77
CA VAL A 36 3.22 -3.61 -3.29
C VAL A 36 1.88 -3.37 -3.96
N ALA A 37 1.08 -2.45 -3.42
CA ALA A 37 -0.15 -2.00 -4.07
C ALA A 37 -0.03 -0.56 -4.51
N LEU A 38 -0.26 -0.33 -5.80
CA LEU A 38 -0.31 0.99 -6.41
C LEU A 38 -1.75 1.50 -6.42
N TYR A 39 -1.93 2.79 -6.20
CA TYR A 39 -3.24 3.41 -6.16
C TYR A 39 -3.19 4.86 -6.66
N GLU A 40 -4.30 5.30 -7.27
CA GLU A 40 -4.52 6.71 -7.63
C GLU A 40 -4.57 7.59 -6.38
N GLY A 41 -4.06 8.82 -6.42
CA GLY A 41 -3.77 9.61 -5.21
C GLY A 41 -4.98 10.19 -4.45
N SER A 42 -6.18 9.66 -4.65
CA SER A 42 -7.35 9.94 -3.82
C SER A 42 -7.27 9.22 -2.47
N ILE A 43 -7.86 9.82 -1.43
CA ILE A 43 -7.94 9.19 -0.10
C ILE A 43 -8.75 7.88 -0.16
N GLY A 44 -9.83 7.85 -0.95
CA GLY A 44 -10.65 6.65 -1.11
C GLY A 44 -9.87 5.48 -1.73
N SER A 45 -9.09 5.76 -2.77
CA SER A 45 -8.21 4.78 -3.42
C SER A 45 -7.12 4.28 -2.47
N ALA A 46 -6.54 5.17 -1.66
CA ALA A 46 -5.56 4.78 -0.64
C ALA A 46 -6.15 3.82 0.40
N SER A 47 -7.31 4.15 0.95
CA SER A 47 -8.01 3.31 1.93
C SER A 47 -8.42 1.95 1.33
N GLY A 48 -8.94 1.95 0.11
CA GLY A 48 -9.30 0.71 -0.60
C GLY A 48 -8.09 -0.17 -0.90
N ALA A 49 -6.96 0.42 -1.30
CA ALA A 49 -5.72 -0.31 -1.51
C ALA A 49 -5.20 -0.91 -0.21
N MET A 50 -5.28 -0.19 0.91
CA MET A 50 -4.83 -0.70 2.22
C MET A 50 -5.66 -1.92 2.65
N LEU A 51 -6.99 -1.82 2.55
CA LEU A 51 -7.89 -2.93 2.85
C LEU A 51 -7.59 -4.15 1.97
N SER A 52 -7.30 -3.93 0.68
CA SER A 52 -7.00 -5.00 -0.27
C SER A 52 -5.66 -5.70 0.04
N VAL A 53 -4.62 -4.92 0.38
CA VAL A 53 -3.30 -5.46 0.76
C VAL A 53 -3.40 -6.24 2.07
N ASP A 54 -4.10 -5.71 3.07
CA ASP A 54 -4.28 -6.37 4.36
C ASP A 54 -5.03 -7.70 4.20
N GLN A 55 -6.12 -7.70 3.44
CA GLN A 55 -6.87 -8.92 3.12
C GLN A 55 -5.98 -9.94 2.38
N PHE A 56 -5.16 -9.49 1.43
CA PHE A 56 -4.27 -10.39 0.70
C PHE A 56 -3.16 -10.97 1.59
N ALA A 57 -2.55 -10.15 2.44
CA ALA A 57 -1.57 -10.60 3.43
C ALA A 57 -2.17 -11.65 4.38
N TRP A 58 -3.42 -11.45 4.82
CA TRP A 58 -4.14 -12.42 5.63
C TRP A 58 -4.33 -13.76 4.91
N GLN A 59 -4.70 -13.73 3.63
CA GLN A 59 -4.86 -14.97 2.83
C GLN A 59 -3.52 -15.69 2.62
N LEU A 60 -2.42 -14.96 2.43
CA LEU A 60 -1.08 -15.55 2.31
C LEU A 60 -0.66 -16.22 3.63
N GLY A 61 -0.86 -15.54 4.76
CA GLY A 61 -0.57 -16.08 6.09
C GLY A 61 -1.35 -17.36 6.40
N ARG A 62 -2.62 -17.45 5.98
CA ARG A 62 -3.43 -18.67 6.13
C ARG A 62 -2.95 -19.84 5.28
N ARG A 63 -2.27 -19.57 4.17
CA ARG A 63 -1.72 -20.59 3.28
C ARG A 63 -0.31 -21.04 3.70
N ASN A 64 0.23 -20.51 4.80
CA ASN A 64 1.62 -20.71 5.25
C ASN A 64 2.63 -20.44 4.13
N LEU A 65 2.30 -19.51 3.22
CA LEU A 65 3.21 -19.03 2.19
C LEU A 65 4.04 -17.87 2.73
#